data_AF-A0A3G8C7B3-F1
#
_entry.id   AF-A0A3G8C7B3-F1
#
_cell.length_a   1.000
_cell.length_b   1.000
_cell.length_c   1.000
_cell.angle_alpha   90.00
_cell.angle_beta   90.00
_cell.angle_gamma   90.00
#
_symmetry.space_group_name_H-M   'P 1'
#
loop_
_entity.id
_entity.type
_entity.pdbx_description
1 polymer ?
#
loop_
_entity_poly.entity_id
_entity_poly.type
_entity_poly.pdbx_seq_one_letter_code
_entity_poly.pdbx_strand_id
1 'polypeptide(L)'
;MTDPLFLSKSAFAVRIGRTPSYITWLKDNNRLVLSPDGKKVDVLATEALILETADPSKAAVAARHQQDRLQRDVYSQLSPMVEPTNTAAPPQPAGAKSGQPDFQKARAHREYYLAQLAEAEFHKVQGSLVDMKAVTTGAYNAGRLLRDQLLSMPPQLAPELAAMTDPWEIEQHLTKALRLSLEEAERMSSADLERDLITTS
;
A
#
# COMPACT_ATOMS: atom_id res chain seq x y z
N MET A 1 41.22 -9.55 -12.83
CA MET A 1 40.70 -10.86 -13.28
C MET A 1 39.77 -11.34 -12.20
N THR A 2 38.47 -11.26 -12.42
CA THR A 2 37.44 -11.72 -11.47
C THR A 2 37.30 -13.22 -11.68
N ASP A 3 37.69 -14.02 -10.70
CA ASP A 3 37.55 -15.48 -10.80
C ASP A 3 36.06 -15.85 -10.89
N PRO A 4 35.65 -16.67 -11.88
CA PRO A 4 34.26 -17.04 -12.06
C PRO A 4 33.77 -17.90 -10.89
N LEU A 5 32.79 -17.37 -10.14
CA LEU A 5 32.15 -18.09 -9.05
C LEU A 5 31.05 -18.99 -9.62
N PHE A 6 31.22 -20.31 -9.50
CA PHE A 6 30.24 -21.29 -9.98
C PHE A 6 29.41 -21.87 -8.84
N LEU A 7 28.10 -21.64 -8.86
CA LEU A 7 27.15 -22.19 -7.88
C LEU A 7 26.19 -23.20 -8.52
N SER A 8 25.63 -24.10 -7.71
CA SER A 8 24.49 -24.91 -8.15
C SER A 8 23.28 -24.01 -8.39
N LYS A 9 22.34 -24.46 -9.23
CA LYS A 9 21.10 -23.71 -9.50
C LYS A 9 20.33 -23.41 -8.21
N SER A 10 20.17 -24.39 -7.32
CA SER A 10 19.49 -24.17 -6.03
C SER A 10 20.22 -23.15 -5.14
N ALA A 11 21.55 -23.23 -5.05
CA ALA A 11 22.34 -22.28 -4.25
C ALA A 11 22.28 -20.86 -4.82
N PHE A 12 22.25 -20.72 -6.15
CA PHE A 12 22.09 -19.42 -6.80
C PHE A 12 20.72 -18.80 -6.52
N ALA A 13 19.64 -19.61 -6.53
CA ALA A 13 18.28 -19.14 -6.22
C ALA A 13 18.17 -18.57 -4.80
N VAL A 14 18.73 -19.29 -3.83
CA VAL A 14 18.77 -18.86 -2.43
C VAL A 14 19.57 -17.56 -2.30
N ARG A 15 20.71 -17.44 -2.99
CA ARG A 15 21.57 -16.23 -2.96
C ARG A 15 20.82 -14.99 -3.43
N ILE A 16 20.04 -15.09 -4.50
CA ILE A 16 19.29 -13.94 -5.07
C ILE A 16 17.90 -13.76 -4.44
N GLY A 17 17.54 -14.58 -3.43
CA GLY A 17 16.23 -14.53 -2.78
C GLY A 17 15.06 -14.86 -3.71
N ARG A 18 15.28 -15.70 -4.73
CA ARG A 18 14.24 -16.10 -5.71
C ARG A 18 13.98 -17.60 -5.67
N THR A 19 12.80 -17.98 -6.14
CA THR A 19 12.39 -19.39 -6.21
C THR A 19 13.14 -20.14 -7.32
N PRO A 20 13.30 -21.47 -7.22
CA PRO A 20 13.94 -22.29 -8.27
C PRO A 20 13.30 -22.11 -9.66
N SER A 21 11.99 -21.85 -9.73
CA SER A 21 11.26 -21.57 -10.97
C SER A 21 11.79 -20.33 -11.70
N TYR A 22 12.29 -19.33 -10.96
CA TYR A 22 12.91 -18.14 -11.56
C TYR A 22 14.18 -18.48 -12.34
N ILE A 23 14.94 -19.48 -11.90
CA ILE A 23 16.15 -19.92 -12.60
C ILE A 23 15.80 -20.68 -13.87
N THR A 24 14.73 -21.47 -13.84
CA THR A 24 14.19 -22.09 -15.06
C THR A 24 13.78 -21.02 -16.06
N TRP A 25 13.06 -19.98 -15.60
CA TRP A 25 12.71 -18.83 -16.45
C TRP A 25 13.94 -18.11 -17.01
N LEU A 26 14.98 -17.87 -16.20
CA LEU A 26 16.24 -17.27 -16.69
C LEU A 26 16.92 -18.13 -17.76
N LYS A 27 16.90 -19.46 -17.61
CA LYS A 27 17.43 -20.38 -18.59
C LYS A 27 16.65 -20.28 -19.92
N ASP A 28 15.32 -20.35 -19.86
CA ASP A 28 14.46 -20.36 -21.04
C ASP A 28 14.48 -19.03 -21.80
N ASN A 29 14.81 -17.93 -21.12
CA ASN A 29 14.95 -16.60 -21.71
C ASN A 29 16.39 -16.26 -22.12
N ASN A 30 17.31 -17.24 -22.15
CA ASN A 30 18.74 -17.03 -22.47
C ASN A 30 19.45 -15.99 -21.57
N ARG A 31 19.00 -15.87 -20.31
CA ARG A 31 19.54 -14.94 -19.30
C ARG A 31 20.34 -15.66 -18.21
N LEU A 32 20.73 -16.92 -18.44
CA LEU A 32 21.48 -17.74 -17.49
C LEU A 32 22.79 -18.19 -18.14
N VAL A 33 23.92 -17.78 -17.57
CA VAL A 33 25.24 -18.24 -18.02
C VAL A 33 25.64 -19.46 -17.21
N LEU A 34 25.90 -20.57 -17.90
CA LEU A 34 26.33 -21.81 -17.28
C LEU A 34 27.86 -21.96 -17.42
N SER A 35 28.45 -22.66 -16.46
CA SER A 35 29.83 -23.13 -16.48
C SER A 35 30.11 -23.97 -17.74
N PRO A 36 31.37 -24.08 -18.21
CA PRO A 36 31.73 -24.93 -19.35
C PRO A 36 31.23 -26.38 -19.25
N ASP A 37 31.11 -26.90 -18.02
CA ASP A 37 30.57 -28.25 -17.73
C ASP A 37 29.04 -28.34 -17.75
N GLY A 38 28.31 -27.23 -17.97
CA GLY A 38 26.85 -27.14 -18.03
C GLY A 38 26.11 -27.39 -16.71
N LYS A 39 26.82 -27.78 -15.64
CA LYS A 39 26.23 -28.22 -14.35
C LYS A 39 26.00 -27.09 -13.33
N LYS A 40 26.77 -26.00 -13.43
CA LYS A 40 26.76 -24.90 -12.47
C LYS A 40 26.46 -23.57 -13.17
N VAL A 41 25.87 -22.64 -12.43
CA VAL A 41 25.61 -21.26 -12.87
C VAL A 41 26.86 -20.43 -12.62
N ASP A 42 27.32 -19.72 -13.65
CA ASP A 42 28.30 -18.65 -13.48
C ASP A 42 27.59 -17.46 -12.86
N VAL A 43 27.86 -17.22 -11.58
CA VAL A 43 27.16 -16.24 -10.75
C VAL A 43 27.40 -14.84 -11.27
N LEU A 44 28.66 -14.50 -11.56
CA LEU A 44 29.04 -13.14 -11.94
C LEU A 44 28.54 -12.81 -13.35
N ALA A 45 28.69 -13.75 -14.29
CA ALA A 45 28.21 -13.55 -15.65
C ALA A 45 26.67 -13.50 -15.72
N THR A 46 25.99 -14.32 -14.91
CA THR A 46 24.52 -14.31 -14.83
C THR A 46 23.99 -13.04 -14.15
N GLU A 47 24.59 -12.59 -13.04
CA GLU A 47 24.19 -11.35 -12.37
C GLU A 47 24.39 -10.13 -13.29
N ALA A 48 25.53 -10.07 -14.01
CA ALA A 48 25.78 -9.02 -15.01
C ALA A 48 24.74 -9.03 -16.14
N LEU A 49 24.43 -10.21 -16.67
CA LEU A 49 23.43 -10.35 -17.73
C LEU A 49 22.03 -9.97 -17.25
N ILE A 50 21.66 -10.31 -16.01
CA ILE A 50 20.39 -9.92 -15.39
C ILE A 50 20.30 -8.40 -15.27
N LEU A 51 21.38 -7.73 -14.87
CA LEU A 51 21.44 -6.27 -14.75
C LEU A 51 21.36 -5.57 -16.12
N GLU A 52 22.09 -6.06 -17.12
CA GLU A 52 22.09 -5.51 -18.48
C GLU A 52 20.72 -5.63 -19.16
N THR A 53 20.01 -6.74 -18.89
CA THR A 53 18.68 -7.02 -19.45
C THR A 53 17.53 -6.63 -18.50
N ALA A 54 17.85 -6.00 -17.36
CA ALA A 54 16.83 -5.48 -16.45
C ALA A 54 16.19 -4.25 -17.10
N ASP A 55 14.94 -4.39 -17.52
CA ASP A 55 14.15 -3.27 -18.04
C ASP A 55 13.77 -2.33 -16.88
N PRO A 56 14.37 -1.12 -16.79
CA PRO A 56 14.11 -0.18 -15.71
C PRO A 56 12.65 0.32 -15.71
N SER A 57 11.96 0.26 -16.85
CA SER A 57 10.55 0.65 -16.94
C SER A 57 9.60 -0.30 -16.19
N LYS A 58 10.02 -1.56 -15.98
CA LYS A 58 9.23 -2.58 -15.25
C LYS A 58 9.53 -2.65 -13.76
N ALA A 59 10.51 -1.87 -13.27
CA ALA A 59 10.90 -1.86 -11.87
C ALA A 59 9.75 -1.44 -10.94
N ALA A 60 8.97 -0.42 -11.33
CA ALA A 60 7.81 0.05 -10.55
C ALA A 60 6.70 -1.01 -10.45
N VAL A 61 6.45 -1.76 -11.53
CA VAL A 61 5.46 -2.84 -11.56
C VAL A 61 5.91 -4.02 -10.70
N ALA A 62 7.19 -4.38 -10.79
CA ALA A 62 7.78 -5.42 -9.95
C ALA A 62 7.72 -5.07 -8.45
N ALA A 63 7.99 -3.80 -8.11
CA ALA A 63 7.88 -3.30 -6.73
C ALA A 63 6.43 -3.36 -6.21
N ARG A 64 5.44 -2.94 -7.03
CA ARG A 64 4.01 -3.07 -6.69
C ARG A 64 3.61 -4.52 -6.45
N HIS A 65 3.93 -5.44 -7.37
CA HIS A 65 3.63 -6.86 -7.17
C HIS A 65 4.34 -7.49 -5.97
N GLN A 66 5.52 -6.99 -5.61
CA GLN A 66 6.20 -7.42 -4.39
C GLN A 66 5.51 -6.90 -3.13
N GLN A 67 5.10 -5.64 -3.13
CA GLN A 67 4.30 -5.05 -2.05
C GLN A 67 2.95 -5.78 -1.89
N ASP A 68 2.24 -6.05 -2.99
CA ASP A 68 0.97 -6.79 -2.98
C ASP A 68 1.11 -8.19 -2.35
N ARG A 69 2.21 -8.90 -2.64
CA ARG A 69 2.48 -10.21 -2.04
C ARG A 69 2.72 -10.11 -0.54
N LEU A 70 3.54 -9.14 -0.11
CA LEU A 70 3.82 -8.93 1.30
C LEU A 70 2.55 -8.53 2.07
N GLN A 71 1.73 -7.66 1.50
CA GLN A 71 0.44 -7.30 2.10
C GLN A 71 -0.49 -8.51 2.21
N ARG A 72 -0.64 -9.32 1.15
CA ARG A 72 -1.44 -10.55 1.20
C ARG A 72 -0.93 -11.54 2.25
N ASP A 73 0.38 -11.74 2.34
CA ASP A 73 0.97 -12.65 3.34
C ASP A 73 0.73 -12.15 4.77
N VAL A 74 0.77 -10.84 4.99
CA VAL A 74 0.48 -10.21 6.28
C VAL A 74 -1.02 -10.32 6.61
N TYR A 75 -1.91 -9.94 5.70
CA TYR A 75 -3.36 -10.09 5.86
C TYR A 75 -3.81 -11.55 6.06
N SER A 76 -3.14 -12.49 5.38
CA SER A 76 -3.41 -13.92 5.56
C SER A 76 -3.03 -14.41 6.97
N GLN A 77 -2.04 -13.79 7.63
CA GLN A 77 -1.65 -14.12 9.01
C GLN A 77 -2.57 -13.50 10.06
N LEU A 78 -3.34 -12.47 9.69
CA LEU A 78 -4.32 -11.79 10.55
C LEU A 78 -5.72 -12.40 10.44
N SER A 79 -5.97 -13.20 9.40
CA SER A 79 -7.26 -13.85 9.17
C SER A 79 -7.52 -14.96 10.22
N PRO A 80 -8.66 -14.95 10.93
CA PRO A 80 -8.96 -15.89 12.01
C PRO A 80 -9.20 -17.36 11.56
N MET A 81 -9.10 -17.64 10.25
CA MET A 81 -9.39 -18.95 9.66
C MET A 81 -8.13 -19.73 9.24
N VAL A 82 -6.94 -19.20 9.52
CA VAL A 82 -5.71 -19.96 9.42
C VAL A 82 -5.47 -20.59 10.79
N GLU A 83 -5.64 -21.91 10.88
CA GLU A 83 -5.12 -22.66 12.03
C GLU A 83 -3.68 -22.21 12.25
N PRO A 84 -3.28 -21.88 13.50
CA PRO A 84 -1.90 -21.54 13.78
C PRO A 84 -1.08 -22.68 13.20
N THR A 85 -0.25 -22.39 12.19
CA THR A 85 0.71 -23.36 11.71
C THR A 85 1.59 -23.63 12.91
N ASN A 86 1.24 -24.68 13.65
CA ASN A 86 2.09 -25.33 14.62
C ASN A 86 3.27 -25.81 13.80
N THR A 87 4.26 -24.93 13.62
CA THR A 87 5.64 -25.36 13.48
C THR A 87 6.02 -25.87 14.86
N ALA A 88 5.47 -27.05 15.21
CA ALA A 88 5.99 -27.88 16.26
C ALA A 88 7.39 -28.26 15.79
N ALA A 89 8.38 -27.47 16.22
CA ALA A 89 9.76 -27.89 16.13
C ALA A 89 9.89 -29.25 16.83
N PRO A 90 10.62 -30.23 16.26
CA PRO A 90 10.92 -31.47 16.96
C PRO A 90 11.53 -31.14 18.34
N PRO A 91 11.23 -31.92 19.39
CA PRO A 91 11.79 -31.67 20.72
C PRO A 91 13.32 -31.69 20.63
N GLN A 92 13.94 -30.54 20.87
CA GLN A 92 15.40 -30.40 20.83
C GLN A 92 15.98 -30.93 22.15
N PRO A 93 16.94 -31.86 22.14
CA PRO A 93 17.53 -32.39 23.35
C PRO A 93 18.27 -31.28 24.11
N ALA A 94 18.12 -31.29 25.44
CA ALA A 94 18.74 -30.34 26.35
C ALA A 94 20.27 -30.31 26.17
N GLY A 95 20.79 -29.18 25.70
CA GLY A 95 22.22 -28.99 25.45
C GLY A 95 22.51 -27.67 24.74
N ALA A 96 22.10 -26.55 25.34
CA ALA A 96 22.33 -25.23 24.78
C ALA A 96 23.83 -24.89 24.76
N LYS A 97 24.43 -24.91 23.56
CA LYS A 97 25.68 -24.21 23.28
C LYS A 97 25.35 -22.77 22.88
N SER A 98 25.99 -21.83 23.55
CA SER A 98 26.02 -20.39 23.28
C SER A 98 26.38 -20.12 21.81
N GLY A 99 25.39 -19.70 21.01
CA GLY A 99 25.60 -19.38 19.60
C GLY A 99 24.38 -19.59 18.68
N GLN A 100 23.24 -20.09 19.18
CA GLN A 100 22.03 -20.11 18.37
C GLN A 100 21.51 -18.67 18.17
N PRO A 101 21.23 -18.24 16.92
CA PRO A 101 20.62 -16.94 16.67
C PRO A 101 19.31 -16.84 17.45
N ASP A 102 19.04 -15.65 17.97
CA ASP A 102 18.03 -15.32 18.99
C ASP A 102 16.57 -15.52 18.49
N PHE A 103 16.26 -16.74 18.08
CA PHE A 103 15.04 -17.12 17.38
C PHE A 103 13.80 -16.87 18.23
N GLN A 104 13.92 -17.05 19.55
CA GLN A 104 12.85 -16.71 20.49
C GLN A 104 12.59 -15.21 20.54
N LYS A 105 13.62 -14.36 20.56
CA LYS A 105 13.45 -12.90 20.50
C LYS A 105 12.90 -12.44 19.15
N ALA A 106 13.38 -13.00 18.04
CA ALA A 106 12.86 -12.70 16.71
C ALA A 106 11.38 -13.12 16.57
N ARG A 107 10.99 -14.25 17.16
CA ARG A 107 9.60 -14.73 17.21
C ARG A 107 8.73 -13.80 18.06
N ALA A 108 9.16 -13.48 19.28
CA ALA A 108 8.43 -12.58 20.16
C ALA A 108 8.23 -11.19 19.54
N HIS A 109 9.26 -10.65 18.87
CA HIS A 109 9.16 -9.38 18.14
C HIS A 109 8.14 -9.46 17.01
N ARG A 110 8.18 -10.54 16.20
CA ARG A 110 7.19 -10.75 15.13
C ARG A 110 5.77 -10.85 15.67
N GLU A 111 5.55 -11.64 16.72
CA GLU A 111 4.23 -11.83 17.35
C GLU A 111 3.71 -10.50 17.93
N TYR A 112 4.57 -9.68 18.55
CA TYR A 112 4.20 -8.37 19.06
C TYR A 112 3.71 -7.40 17.96
N TYR A 113 4.43 -7.29 16.84
CA TYR A 113 3.99 -6.41 15.74
C TYR A 113 2.78 -6.96 14.99
N LEU A 114 2.63 -8.28 14.88
CA LEU A 114 1.41 -8.89 14.34
C LEU A 114 0.20 -8.58 15.24
N ALA A 115 0.37 -8.65 16.57
CA ALA A 115 -0.70 -8.29 17.51
C ALA A 115 -1.10 -6.82 17.40
N GLN A 116 -0.14 -5.88 17.31
CA GLN A 116 -0.44 -4.47 17.09
C GLN A 116 -1.12 -4.20 15.75
N LEU A 117 -0.73 -4.92 14.70
CA LEU A 117 -1.37 -4.80 13.40
C LEU A 117 -2.81 -5.33 13.44
N ALA A 118 -3.04 -6.46 14.11
CA ALA A 118 -4.37 -7.01 14.33
C ALA A 118 -5.26 -6.06 15.15
N GLU A 119 -4.70 -5.39 16.17
CA GLU A 119 -5.40 -4.37 16.96
C GLU A 119 -5.76 -3.15 16.09
N ALA A 120 -4.82 -2.65 15.28
CA ALA A 120 -5.09 -1.55 14.35
C ALA A 120 -6.15 -1.91 13.30
N GLU A 121 -6.12 -3.13 12.75
CA GLU A 121 -7.15 -3.63 11.83
C GLU A 121 -8.50 -3.79 12.52
N PHE A 122 -8.53 -4.32 13.74
CA PHE A 122 -9.73 -4.42 14.55
C PHE A 122 -10.37 -3.04 14.76
N HIS A 123 -9.57 -2.03 15.12
CA HIS A 123 -10.05 -0.66 15.26
C HIS A 123 -10.49 -0.02 13.95
N LYS A 124 -9.86 -0.38 12.82
CA LYS A 124 -10.30 0.05 11.48
C LYS A 124 -11.68 -0.55 11.16
N VAL A 125 -11.88 -1.85 11.42
CA VAL A 125 -13.18 -2.53 11.20
C VAL A 125 -14.27 -2.02 12.14
N GLN A 126 -13.92 -1.68 13.39
CA GLN A 126 -14.85 -1.05 14.33
C GLN A 126 -15.21 0.41 13.98
N GLY A 127 -14.57 1.01 12.96
CA GLY A 127 -14.83 2.38 12.54
C GLY A 127 -14.23 3.45 13.46
N SER A 128 -13.36 3.07 14.40
CA SER A 128 -12.68 4.03 15.28
C SER A 128 -11.41 4.64 14.66
N LEU A 129 -10.86 4.02 13.62
CA LEU A 129 -9.67 4.49 12.90
C LEU A 129 -10.00 4.73 11.42
N VAL A 130 -9.62 5.93 10.93
CA VAL A 130 -9.76 6.36 9.53
C VAL A 130 -8.40 6.78 8.98
N ASP A 131 -8.21 6.68 7.65
CA ASP A 131 -6.99 7.20 7.03
C ASP A 131 -6.96 8.73 7.13
N MET A 132 -6.00 9.25 7.90
CA MET A 132 -5.79 10.68 8.10
C MET A 132 -5.61 11.44 6.78
N LYS A 133 -4.99 10.80 5.77
CA LYS A 133 -4.81 11.42 4.45
C LYS A 133 -6.15 11.58 3.73
N ALA A 134 -7.02 10.57 3.80
CA ALA A 134 -8.36 10.63 3.21
C ALA A 134 -9.20 11.74 3.87
N VAL A 135 -9.21 11.79 5.21
CA VAL A 135 -9.96 12.82 5.95
C VAL A 135 -9.45 14.22 5.64
N THR A 136 -8.13 14.43 5.66
CA THR A 136 -7.52 15.73 5.38
C THR A 136 -7.84 16.20 3.96
N THR A 137 -7.78 15.27 2.98
CA THR A 137 -8.08 15.56 1.58
C THR A 137 -9.57 15.89 1.40
N GLY A 138 -10.45 15.07 1.99
CA GLY A 138 -11.90 15.29 1.96
C GLY A 138 -12.30 16.63 2.58
N ALA A 139 -11.77 16.95 3.76
CA ALA A 139 -12.02 18.23 4.43
C ALA A 139 -11.53 19.44 3.60
N TYR A 140 -10.35 19.33 2.98
CA TYR A 140 -9.83 20.37 2.10
C TYR A 140 -10.71 20.58 0.86
N ASN A 141 -11.13 19.49 0.22
CA ASN A 141 -11.98 19.54 -0.96
C ASN A 141 -13.36 20.12 -0.62
N ALA A 142 -13.95 19.71 0.50
CA ALA A 142 -15.19 20.26 1.03
C ALA A 142 -15.12 21.79 1.23
N GLY A 143 -14.07 22.27 1.91
CA GLY A 143 -13.86 23.70 2.12
C GLY A 143 -13.66 24.48 0.81
N ARG A 144 -12.95 23.89 -0.15
CA ARG A 144 -12.77 24.49 -1.49
C ARG A 144 -14.11 24.59 -2.23
N LEU A 145 -14.89 23.52 -2.24
CA LEU A 145 -16.20 23.48 -2.88
C LEU A 145 -17.14 24.55 -2.31
N LEU A 146 -17.24 24.62 -0.98
CA LEU A 146 -18.05 25.62 -0.28
C LEU A 146 -17.64 27.04 -0.67
N ARG A 147 -16.33 27.33 -0.67
CA ARG A 147 -15.80 28.64 -1.07
C ARG A 147 -16.19 28.98 -2.51
N ASP A 148 -15.99 28.04 -3.42
CA ASP A 148 -16.25 28.26 -4.84
C ASP A 148 -17.75 28.45 -5.10
N GLN A 149 -18.63 27.72 -4.40
CA GLN A 149 -20.09 27.93 -4.43
C GLN A 149 -20.48 29.32 -3.91
N LEU A 150 -20.01 29.71 -2.72
CA LEU A 150 -20.34 31.02 -2.15
C LEU A 150 -19.87 32.18 -3.04
N LEU A 151 -18.67 32.08 -3.63
CA LEU A 151 -18.15 33.10 -4.54
C LEU A 151 -18.80 33.08 -5.93
N SER A 152 -19.52 32.02 -6.29
CA SER A 152 -20.28 31.96 -7.54
C SER A 152 -21.62 32.70 -7.46
N MET A 153 -22.13 33.00 -6.26
CA MET A 153 -23.44 33.62 -6.04
C MET A 153 -23.50 35.12 -6.39
N PRO A 154 -22.53 35.97 -6.00
CA PRO A 154 -22.60 37.41 -6.25
C PRO A 154 -22.89 37.80 -7.72
N PRO A 155 -22.24 37.21 -8.74
CA PRO A 155 -22.55 37.55 -10.12
C PRO A 155 -23.95 37.11 -10.57
N GLN A 156 -24.53 36.07 -9.93
CA GLN A 156 -25.88 35.59 -10.23
C GLN A 156 -26.95 36.47 -9.56
N LEU A 157 -26.69 36.91 -8.32
CA LEU A 157 -27.62 37.73 -7.55
C LEU A 157 -27.56 39.22 -7.95
N ALA A 158 -26.43 39.72 -8.44
CA ALA A 158 -26.23 41.11 -8.81
C ALA A 158 -27.36 41.73 -9.68
N PRO A 159 -27.81 41.13 -10.79
CA PRO A 159 -28.88 41.70 -11.61
C PRO A 159 -30.25 41.72 -10.89
N GLU A 160 -30.54 40.70 -10.08
CA GLU A 160 -31.79 40.62 -9.32
C GLU A 160 -31.81 41.67 -8.20
N LEU A 161 -30.71 41.79 -7.46
CA LEU A 161 -30.54 42.77 -6.39
C LEU A 161 -30.53 44.21 -6.92
N ALA A 162 -29.99 44.45 -8.11
CA ALA A 162 -30.00 45.77 -8.74
C ALA A 162 -31.40 46.27 -9.11
N ALA A 163 -32.37 45.36 -9.28
CA ALA A 163 -33.76 45.69 -9.55
C ALA A 163 -34.60 45.87 -8.27
N MET A 164 -34.08 45.45 -7.11
CA MET A 164 -34.77 45.58 -5.82
C MET A 164 -34.55 46.97 -5.21
N THR A 165 -35.59 47.49 -4.56
CA THR A 165 -35.57 48.83 -3.95
C THR A 165 -35.79 48.81 -2.44
N ASP A 166 -36.40 47.74 -1.90
CA ASP A 166 -36.62 47.58 -0.47
C ASP A 166 -35.44 46.83 0.19
N PRO A 167 -34.73 47.45 1.16
CA PRO A 167 -33.67 46.78 1.92
C PRO A 167 -34.10 45.47 2.58
N TRP A 168 -35.36 45.35 3.04
CA TRP A 168 -35.84 44.14 3.70
C TRP A 168 -36.00 42.97 2.72
N GLU A 169 -36.52 43.25 1.52
CA GLU A 169 -36.61 42.25 0.44
C GLU A 169 -35.20 41.80 -0.01
N ILE A 170 -34.24 42.73 -0.09
CA ILE A 170 -32.84 42.43 -0.40
C ILE A 170 -32.24 41.47 0.64
N GLU A 171 -32.40 41.76 1.94
CA GLU A 171 -31.88 40.91 3.01
C GLU A 171 -32.52 39.52 2.99
N GLN A 172 -33.84 39.44 2.83
CA GLN A 172 -34.58 38.19 2.69
C GLN A 172 -34.07 37.35 1.51
N HIS A 173 -33.89 37.98 0.36
CA HIS A 173 -33.43 37.31 -0.86
C HIS A 173 -32.00 36.78 -0.72
N LEU A 174 -31.08 37.60 -0.20
CA LEU A 174 -29.71 37.19 0.12
C LEU A 174 -29.67 36.03 1.10
N THR A 175 -30.44 36.12 2.19
CA THR A 175 -30.48 35.07 3.23
C THR A 175 -31.02 33.76 2.66
N LYS A 176 -32.05 33.82 1.82
CA LYS A 176 -32.62 32.65 1.16
C LYS A 176 -31.60 32.01 0.21
N ALA A 177 -30.92 32.81 -0.60
CA ALA A 177 -29.90 32.32 -1.53
C ALA A 177 -28.72 31.67 -0.78
N LEU A 178 -28.27 32.28 0.32
CA LEU A 178 -27.19 31.74 1.15
C LEU A 178 -27.57 30.39 1.77
N ARG A 179 -28.79 30.28 2.33
CA ARG A 179 -29.28 29.01 2.89
C ARG A 179 -29.29 27.90 1.84
N LEU A 180 -29.87 28.17 0.68
CA LEU A 180 -29.91 27.20 -0.42
C LEU A 180 -28.51 26.76 -0.87
N SER A 181 -27.57 27.70 -0.98
CA SER A 181 -26.19 27.38 -1.34
C SER A 181 -25.49 26.54 -0.28
N LEU A 182 -25.73 26.81 1.01
CA LEU A 182 -25.13 26.06 2.12
C LEU A 182 -25.71 24.64 2.22
N GLU A 183 -27.02 24.47 2.02
CA GLU A 183 -27.69 23.16 1.98
C GLU A 183 -27.16 22.31 0.82
N GLU A 184 -26.95 22.91 -0.36
CA GLU A 184 -26.38 22.20 -1.50
C GLU A 184 -24.90 21.86 -1.28
N ALA A 185 -24.13 22.77 -0.67
CA ALA A 185 -22.75 22.52 -0.28
C ALA A 185 -22.64 21.35 0.71
N GLU A 186 -23.53 21.30 1.71
CA GLU A 186 -23.60 20.22 2.70
C GLU A 186 -23.89 18.87 2.04
N ARG A 187 -24.91 18.82 1.17
CA ARG A 187 -25.28 17.59 0.46
C ARG A 187 -24.12 17.06 -0.38
N MET A 188 -23.48 17.92 -1.17
CA MET A 188 -22.37 17.54 -2.04
C MET A 188 -21.13 17.12 -1.23
N SER A 189 -20.77 17.91 -0.21
CA SER A 189 -19.63 17.60 0.67
C SER A 189 -19.81 16.28 1.41
N SER A 190 -21.02 15.95 1.86
CA SER A 190 -21.28 14.70 2.58
C SER A 190 -21.13 13.50 1.64
N ALA A 191 -21.68 13.58 0.43
CA ALA A 191 -21.57 12.52 -0.58
C ALA A 191 -20.11 12.29 -1.02
N ASP A 192 -19.34 13.36 -1.21
CA ASP A 192 -17.92 13.27 -1.58
C ASP A 192 -17.08 12.68 -0.42
N LEU A 193 -17.34 13.09 0.83
CA LEU A 193 -16.66 12.53 1.99
C LEU A 193 -16.93 11.03 2.15
N GLU A 194 -18.19 10.59 2.02
CA GLU A 194 -18.56 9.17 2.06
C GLU A 194 -17.82 8.37 0.98
N ARG A 195 -17.74 8.91 -0.23
CA ARG A 195 -17.03 8.27 -1.35
C ARG A 195 -15.53 8.17 -1.10
N ASP A 196 -14.90 9.21 -0.58
CA ASP A 196 -13.46 9.24 -0.29
C ASP A 196 -13.10 8.24 0.83
N LEU A 197 -13.97 8.10 1.83
CA LEU A 197 -13.81 7.12 2.91
C LEU A 197 -13.96 5.68 2.40
N ILE A 198 -14.92 5.40 1.52
CA ILE A 198 -15.12 4.06 0.92
C ILE A 198 -13.96 3.68 -0.01
N THR A 199 -13.46 4.63 -0.80
CA THR A 199 -12.41 4.36 -1.80
C THR A 199 -11.03 4.10 -1.17
N THR A 200 -10.81 4.61 0.04
CA THR A 200 -9.53 4.48 0.75
C THR A 200 -9.51 3.32 1.77
N SER A 201 -10.65 2.69 2.03
CA SER A 201 -10.81 1.57 2.96
C SER A 201 -10.34 0.25 2.36
#